data_AF-A0A951A3F5-F1
#
_entry.id   AF-A0A951A3F5-F1
#
_cell.length_a   1.000
_cell.length_b   1.000
_cell.length_c   1.000
_cell.angle_alpha   90.00
_cell.angle_beta   90.00
_cell.angle_gamma   90.00
#
_symmetry.space_group_name_H-M   'P 1'
#
loop_
_entity.id
_entity.type
_entity.pdbx_description
1 polymer ?
#
loop_
_entity_poly.entity_id
_entity_poly.type
_entity_poly.pdbx_seq_one_letter_code
_entity_poly.pdbx_strand_id
1 'polypeptide(L)'
;MADLFENLAPAKTTGKTNGAADSYSAKDIEVLEGLEPVRRRPGMYVGGTDERALHHLAAEALDNAMDEAVAGFATRIELELDTEGWVTVRDNGRGIPVDPHPRFPKKSALEIILTMLHSGGKFGGDAYKTSGGLHGVGISVVNALSDRLEVEVARDRKLWRQSYRRGVPQGKVEDCGPVQNRRGTMLRFHPDPEIFGDAGFRPALLYRMARSKAYLFRGVEIRWRCDPSVPRPDGVPQEERLHFPNGLGDFLTASLEERALLTSKPFLGKVDFPDSLNQGGSVEWAVVWPEEEEDGFCHSYCNTIPTPEGGTHEAGLRQALTRGIRAYGELVGHRRVGAATGDDVTTGAAMLLSLFLRDPQFQGQTKERLASAEAARLVEAAVRDHFDHWLSADPQTSRTLLDRIAERAEERQRRRQQREMARKSATRKLRLPGKLADCTRDAAQGTEIFLVEGDSAGGSAKQARDRETQAI
;
A
#
# COMPACT_ATOMS: atom_id res chain seq x y z
N MET A 1 8.13 19.04 35.19
CA MET A 1 8.38 19.58 33.83
C MET A 1 8.67 21.08 33.92
N ALA A 2 9.57 21.42 34.82
CA ALA A 2 10.24 22.67 35.15
C ALA A 2 11.24 22.20 36.21
N ASP A 3 12.53 22.54 36.10
CA ASP A 3 13.67 22.11 36.98
C ASP A 3 14.73 21.22 36.30
N LEU A 4 15.15 21.56 35.08
CA LEU A 4 16.39 20.99 34.51
C LEU A 4 17.39 22.02 33.99
N PHE A 5 17.14 23.32 34.21
CA PHE A 5 17.97 24.41 33.66
C PHE A 5 18.45 25.45 34.68
N GLU A 6 18.34 25.21 35.98
CA GLU A 6 18.52 26.29 36.97
C GLU A 6 19.79 26.27 37.82
N ASN A 7 20.83 25.53 37.43
CA ASN A 7 22.12 25.63 38.12
C ASN A 7 23.28 25.52 37.13
N LEU A 8 23.92 26.65 36.83
CA LEU A 8 25.35 26.75 36.52
C LEU A 8 25.76 28.25 36.53
N ALA A 9 26.34 28.69 37.65
CA ALA A 9 27.04 29.96 37.75
C ALA A 9 28.37 29.92 36.96
N PRO A 10 28.91 31.07 36.47
CA PRO A 10 30.07 31.04 35.60
C PRO A 10 31.37 30.94 36.39
N ALA A 11 32.13 29.87 36.18
CA ALA A 11 33.52 29.80 36.62
C ALA A 11 34.41 30.54 35.60
N LYS A 12 35.17 31.54 36.07
CA LYS A 12 36.24 32.18 35.30
C LYS A 12 37.42 31.21 35.18
N THR A 13 37.72 30.78 33.96
CA THR A 13 39.01 30.15 33.63
C THR A 13 39.65 30.85 32.43
N THR A 14 40.76 31.51 32.71
CA THR A 14 41.72 32.02 31.73
C THR A 14 42.45 30.84 31.08
N GLY A 15 42.19 30.60 29.80
CA GLY A 15 42.93 29.63 28.98
C GLY A 15 42.97 30.08 27.53
N LYS A 16 44.14 30.52 27.07
CA LYS A 16 44.42 30.71 25.63
C LYS A 16 44.28 29.36 24.95
N THR A 17 43.23 29.19 24.14
CA THR A 17 43.09 28.09 23.19
C THR A 17 42.93 28.69 21.80
N ASN A 18 43.87 28.38 20.90
CA ASN A 18 43.74 28.57 19.47
C ASN A 18 42.73 27.54 18.94
N GLY A 19 41.44 27.80 19.13
CA GLY A 19 40.37 27.12 18.42
C GLY A 19 39.65 28.17 17.60
N ALA A 20 39.66 28.04 16.27
CA ALA A 20 38.68 28.75 15.45
C ALA A 20 37.31 28.34 16.00
N ALA A 21 36.66 29.26 16.71
CA ALA A 21 35.29 29.09 17.14
C ALA A 21 34.47 28.98 15.86
N ASP A 22 34.04 27.76 15.55
CA ASP A 22 33.17 27.48 14.42
C ASP A 22 31.88 28.25 14.68
N SER A 23 31.78 29.42 14.06
CA SER A 23 30.80 30.44 14.43
C SER A 23 29.45 30.09 13.81
N TYR A 24 28.83 29.02 14.31
CA TYR A 24 27.45 28.69 13.94
C TYR A 24 26.53 29.81 14.40
N SER A 25 25.89 30.46 13.44
CA SER A 25 25.12 31.69 13.60
C SER A 25 23.90 31.66 12.71
N ALA A 26 23.03 32.67 12.80
CA ALA A 26 21.80 32.72 12.01
C ALA A 26 22.05 32.66 10.49
N LYS A 27 23.22 33.09 10.00
CA LYS A 27 23.59 33.03 8.57
C LYS A 27 23.82 31.61 8.06
N ASP A 28 24.06 30.65 8.96
CA ASP A 28 24.32 29.25 8.66
C ASP A 28 23.01 28.44 8.63
N ILE A 29 21.87 29.09 8.92
CA ILE A 29 20.52 28.55 8.75
C ILE A 29 20.04 28.85 7.33
N GLU A 30 19.99 27.82 6.49
CA GLU A 30 19.44 27.91 5.15
C GLU A 30 17.93 27.66 5.16
N VAL A 31 17.15 28.57 4.57
CA VAL A 31 15.71 28.42 4.34
C VAL A 31 15.49 28.16 2.85
N LEU A 32 14.97 26.98 2.53
CA LEU A 32 14.66 26.59 1.15
C LEU A 32 13.23 27.03 0.81
N GLU A 33 13.06 27.77 -0.28
CA GLU A 33 11.77 28.34 -0.68
C GLU A 33 11.14 27.60 -1.87
N GLY A 34 9.81 27.71 -2.01
CA GLY A 34 9.06 27.16 -3.14
C GLY A 34 9.27 25.64 -3.32
N LEU A 35 9.91 25.26 -4.43
CA LEU A 35 10.15 23.87 -4.80
C LEU A 35 11.62 23.41 -4.60
N GLU A 36 12.49 24.28 -4.11
CA GLU A 36 13.89 23.92 -3.80
C GLU A 36 14.01 22.74 -2.82
N PRO A 37 13.19 22.63 -1.75
CA PRO A 37 13.25 21.47 -0.85
C PRO A 37 13.04 20.15 -1.56
N VAL A 38 12.17 20.12 -2.59
CA VAL A 38 11.85 18.92 -3.35
C VAL A 38 13.06 18.45 -4.15
N ARG A 39 13.72 19.37 -4.84
CA ARG A 39 14.92 19.07 -5.63
C ARG A 39 16.11 18.69 -4.76
N ARG A 40 16.25 19.29 -3.58
CA ARG A 40 17.33 18.95 -2.63
C ARG A 40 17.13 17.61 -1.95
N ARG A 41 15.88 17.22 -1.67
CA ARG A 41 15.55 15.98 -0.97
C ARG A 41 14.41 15.22 -1.68
N PRO A 42 14.62 14.78 -2.92
CA PRO A 42 13.58 14.11 -3.72
C PRO A 42 13.06 12.83 -3.04
N GLY A 43 13.93 12.10 -2.32
CA GLY A 43 13.56 10.88 -1.61
C GLY A 43 12.40 11.05 -0.61
N MET A 44 12.25 12.22 -0.02
CA MET A 44 11.14 12.51 0.90
C MET A 44 9.78 12.62 0.19
N TYR A 45 9.79 12.97 -1.10
CA TYR A 45 8.58 13.25 -1.88
C TYR A 45 8.20 12.12 -2.83
N VAL A 46 9.19 11.43 -3.41
CA VAL A 46 8.96 10.37 -4.42
C VAL A 46 9.61 9.03 -4.04
N GLY A 47 10.15 8.90 -2.82
CA GLY A 47 10.70 7.64 -2.30
C GLY A 47 12.11 7.28 -2.78
N GLY A 48 12.71 8.09 -3.66
CA GLY A 48 14.09 7.89 -4.13
C GLY A 48 14.44 8.78 -5.31
N THR A 49 15.45 8.37 -6.07
CA THR A 49 15.85 8.96 -7.37
C THR A 49 16.17 7.88 -8.39
N ASP A 50 15.67 6.67 -8.17
CA ASP A 50 15.86 5.52 -9.05
C ASP A 50 14.76 5.44 -10.11
N GLU A 51 14.77 4.38 -10.91
CA GLU A 51 13.76 4.11 -11.93
C GLU A 51 12.34 4.07 -11.33
N ARG A 52 12.18 3.54 -10.11
CA ARG A 52 10.88 3.48 -9.43
C ARG A 52 10.36 4.88 -9.11
N ALA A 53 11.21 5.75 -8.54
CA ALA A 53 10.87 7.14 -8.26
C ALA A 53 10.55 7.94 -9.53
N LEU A 54 11.26 7.67 -10.64
CA LEU A 54 10.99 8.28 -11.94
C LEU A 54 9.59 7.92 -12.46
N HIS A 55 9.20 6.63 -12.37
CA HIS A 55 7.84 6.20 -12.75
C HIS A 55 6.76 6.75 -11.82
N HIS A 56 7.10 7.04 -10.57
CA HIS A 56 6.17 7.68 -9.64
C HIS A 56 5.75 9.09 -10.11
N LEU A 57 6.58 9.81 -10.86
CA LEU A 57 6.19 11.09 -11.48
C LEU A 57 5.03 10.90 -12.47
N ALA A 58 5.11 9.86 -13.31
CA ALA A 58 4.04 9.53 -14.25
C ALA A 58 2.77 9.07 -13.51
N ALA A 59 2.92 8.33 -12.40
CA ALA A 59 1.80 7.95 -11.54
C ALA A 59 1.09 9.18 -10.97
N GLU A 60 1.81 10.16 -10.43
CA GLU A 60 1.22 11.39 -9.91
C GLU A 60 0.49 12.20 -10.99
N ALA A 61 1.05 12.29 -12.20
CA ALA A 61 0.36 12.93 -13.33
C ALA A 61 -0.94 12.20 -13.70
N LEU A 62 -0.89 10.87 -13.82
CA LEU A 62 -2.03 10.02 -14.16
C LEU A 62 -3.10 10.02 -13.05
N ASP A 63 -2.71 10.05 -11.79
CA ASP A 63 -3.61 10.10 -10.62
C ASP A 63 -4.46 11.37 -10.64
N ASN A 64 -3.88 12.50 -11.03
CA ASN A 64 -4.64 13.75 -11.15
C ASN A 64 -5.69 13.69 -12.27
N ALA A 65 -5.37 13.05 -13.40
CA ALA A 65 -6.34 12.80 -14.46
C ALA A 65 -7.43 11.81 -14.02
N MET A 66 -7.05 10.76 -13.28
CA MET A 66 -7.99 9.79 -12.72
C MET A 66 -8.94 10.42 -11.71
N ASP A 67 -8.49 11.37 -10.89
CA ASP A 67 -9.35 12.07 -9.93
C ASP A 67 -10.46 12.88 -10.65
N GLU A 68 -10.23 13.40 -11.86
CA GLU A 68 -11.29 14.00 -12.70
C GLU A 68 -12.29 12.95 -13.21
N ALA A 69 -11.82 11.74 -13.54
CA ALA A 69 -12.68 10.64 -13.98
C ALA A 69 -13.54 10.11 -12.82
N VAL A 70 -12.95 9.91 -11.66
CA VAL A 70 -13.61 9.48 -10.42
C VAL A 70 -14.67 10.50 -9.99
N ALA A 71 -14.39 11.79 -10.16
CA ALA A 71 -15.36 12.86 -9.91
C ALA A 71 -16.45 12.98 -11.00
N GLY A 72 -16.41 12.16 -12.05
CA GLY A 72 -17.42 12.10 -13.11
C GLY A 72 -17.27 13.17 -14.20
N PHE A 73 -16.13 13.86 -14.24
CA PHE A 73 -15.89 14.94 -15.20
C PHE A 73 -15.06 14.51 -16.42
N ALA A 74 -14.24 13.47 -16.27
CA ALA A 74 -13.49 12.88 -17.36
C ALA A 74 -14.03 11.50 -17.73
N THR A 75 -14.04 11.20 -19.02
CA THR A 75 -14.37 9.87 -19.58
C THR A 75 -13.20 9.27 -20.34
N ARG A 76 -12.20 10.10 -20.69
CA ARG A 76 -11.04 9.71 -21.48
C ARG A 76 -9.77 10.30 -20.89
N ILE A 77 -8.75 9.45 -20.80
CA ILE A 77 -7.38 9.83 -20.45
C ILE A 77 -6.45 9.29 -21.54
N GLU A 78 -5.41 10.03 -21.90
CA GLU A 78 -4.35 9.63 -22.81
C GLU A 78 -3.03 9.61 -22.02
N LEU A 79 -2.25 8.53 -22.14
CA LEU A 79 -0.90 8.40 -21.63
C LEU A 79 0.03 8.08 -22.80
N GLU A 80 0.97 8.98 -23.07
CA GLU A 80 1.91 8.86 -24.18
C GLU A 80 3.36 8.88 -23.69
N LEU A 81 4.20 8.01 -24.24
CA LEU A 81 5.66 8.03 -24.10
C LEU A 81 6.30 8.26 -25.47
N ASP A 82 7.17 9.27 -25.58
CA ASP A 82 7.90 9.58 -26.82
C ASP A 82 9.36 9.10 -26.83
N THR A 83 10.05 9.30 -27.95
CA THR A 83 11.44 8.89 -28.17
C THR A 83 12.47 9.66 -27.34
N GLU A 84 12.11 10.86 -26.89
CA GLU A 84 12.97 11.71 -26.07
C GLU A 84 12.75 11.48 -24.57
N GLY A 85 11.85 10.55 -24.19
CA GLY A 85 11.56 10.26 -22.79
C GLY A 85 10.55 11.22 -22.16
N TRP A 86 9.81 11.99 -22.95
CA TRP A 86 8.67 12.74 -22.42
C TRP A 86 7.51 11.82 -22.15
N VAL A 87 6.85 12.10 -21.02
CA VAL A 87 5.54 11.53 -20.71
C VAL A 87 4.49 12.62 -20.87
N THR A 88 3.44 12.32 -21.62
CA THR A 88 2.26 13.18 -21.76
C THR A 88 1.06 12.49 -21.13
N VAL A 89 0.40 13.17 -20.20
CA VAL A 89 -0.90 12.78 -19.65
C VAL A 89 -1.93 13.82 -20.06
N ARG A 90 -3.04 13.39 -20.66
CA ARG A 90 -4.14 14.28 -21.04
C ARG A 90 -5.48 13.72 -20.60
N ASP A 91 -6.30 14.55 -19.98
CA ASP A 91 -7.69 14.22 -19.64
C ASP A 91 -8.68 15.10 -20.43
N ASN A 92 -9.95 14.67 -20.44
CA ASN A 92 -11.08 15.49 -20.89
C ASN A 92 -11.97 15.99 -19.73
N GLY A 93 -11.37 16.17 -18.56
CA GLY A 93 -11.99 16.65 -17.33
C GLY A 93 -12.37 18.13 -17.37
N ARG A 94 -12.50 18.79 -16.21
CA ARG A 94 -12.88 20.21 -16.13
C ARG A 94 -11.79 21.18 -16.61
N GLY A 95 -10.53 20.74 -16.58
CA GLY A 95 -9.37 21.61 -16.76
C GLY A 95 -9.03 22.39 -15.49
N ILE A 96 -7.74 22.49 -15.18
CA ILE A 96 -7.23 23.26 -14.04
C ILE A 96 -7.71 24.73 -14.11
N PRO A 97 -8.14 25.36 -13.01
CA PRO A 97 -8.49 26.78 -13.02
C PRO A 97 -7.29 27.65 -13.42
N VAL A 98 -7.51 28.59 -14.33
CA VAL A 98 -6.47 29.52 -14.84
C VAL A 98 -6.62 30.93 -14.29
N ASP A 99 -7.71 31.20 -13.57
CA ASP A 99 -8.00 32.50 -12.98
C ASP A 99 -6.99 32.87 -11.88
N PRO A 100 -6.77 34.17 -11.61
CA PRO A 100 -5.97 34.62 -10.49
C PRO A 100 -6.44 34.02 -9.16
N HIS A 101 -5.50 33.52 -8.35
CA HIS A 101 -5.85 32.95 -7.06
C HIS A 101 -6.23 34.05 -6.05
N PRO A 102 -7.31 33.93 -5.25
CA PRO A 102 -7.76 34.99 -4.33
C PRO A 102 -6.70 35.48 -3.35
N ARG A 103 -5.87 34.56 -2.82
CA ARG A 103 -4.74 34.90 -1.92
C ARG A 103 -3.49 35.38 -2.66
N PHE A 104 -3.36 35.08 -3.95
CA PHE A 104 -2.21 35.43 -4.78
C PHE A 104 -2.68 36.05 -6.10
N PRO A 105 -3.24 37.27 -6.09
CA PRO A 105 -3.92 37.84 -7.27
C PRO A 105 -3.01 38.07 -8.49
N LYS A 106 -1.70 37.97 -8.31
CA LYS A 106 -0.69 38.09 -9.38
C LYS A 106 -0.36 36.75 -10.06
N LYS A 107 -0.84 35.63 -9.52
CA LYS A 107 -0.56 34.27 -10.02
C LYS A 107 -1.89 33.57 -10.34
N SER A 108 -1.92 32.83 -11.44
CA SER A 108 -3.05 31.95 -11.76
C SER A 108 -3.10 30.79 -10.78
N ALA A 109 -4.28 30.20 -10.57
CA ALA A 109 -4.39 28.95 -9.82
C ALA A 109 -3.55 27.83 -10.44
N LEU A 110 -3.46 27.77 -11.79
CA LEU A 110 -2.54 26.90 -12.53
C LEU A 110 -1.07 27.06 -12.08
N GLU A 111 -0.57 28.29 -12.00
CA GLU A 111 0.80 28.54 -11.56
C GLU A 111 0.98 28.17 -10.09
N ILE A 112 0.00 28.48 -9.23
CA ILE A 112 0.07 28.15 -7.80
C ILE A 112 0.26 26.65 -7.59
N ILE A 113 -0.59 25.82 -8.20
CA ILE A 113 -0.53 24.36 -7.97
C ILE A 113 0.71 23.69 -8.56
N LEU A 114 1.37 24.33 -9.53
CA LEU A 114 2.62 23.85 -10.11
C LEU A 114 3.86 24.42 -9.41
N THR A 115 3.75 25.47 -8.60
CA THR A 115 4.92 26.15 -7.99
C THR A 115 4.91 26.19 -6.47
N MET A 116 3.82 25.77 -5.82
CA MET A 116 3.69 25.77 -4.36
C MET A 116 3.28 24.40 -3.83
N LEU A 117 4.04 23.90 -2.86
CA LEU A 117 3.66 22.72 -2.09
C LEU A 117 2.40 22.97 -1.28
N HIS A 118 1.65 21.90 -1.01
CA HIS A 118 0.42 21.92 -0.22
C HIS A 118 -0.64 22.86 -0.78
N SER A 119 -0.78 22.88 -2.10
CA SER A 119 -1.79 23.65 -2.80
C SER A 119 -2.64 22.74 -3.70
N GLY A 120 -3.96 22.97 -3.72
CA GLY A 120 -4.89 22.14 -4.47
C GLY A 120 -6.33 22.21 -3.97
N GLY A 121 -7.27 21.74 -4.79
CA GLY A 121 -8.71 21.71 -4.45
C GLY A 121 -9.15 20.46 -3.67
N LYS A 122 -8.20 19.61 -3.26
CA LYS A 122 -8.45 18.27 -2.70
C LYS A 122 -8.41 18.23 -1.16
N PHE A 123 -8.28 19.38 -0.50
CA PHE A 123 -8.26 19.50 0.98
C PHE A 123 -9.67 19.56 1.59
N GLY A 124 -10.47 18.51 1.39
CA GLY A 124 -11.78 18.36 2.05
C GLY A 124 -12.93 19.20 1.49
N GLY A 125 -12.76 19.84 0.33
CA GLY A 125 -13.84 20.58 -0.35
C GLY A 125 -14.76 19.71 -1.20
N ASP A 126 -15.93 20.23 -1.59
CA ASP A 126 -16.94 19.53 -2.41
C ASP A 126 -16.50 19.22 -3.85
N ALA A 127 -15.34 19.72 -4.27
CA ALA A 127 -14.85 19.58 -5.64
C ALA A 127 -14.49 18.12 -6.02
N TYR A 128 -14.12 17.30 -5.03
CA TYR A 128 -13.82 15.87 -5.16
C TYR A 128 -14.38 15.10 -3.96
N LYS A 129 -15.36 14.21 -4.19
CA LYS A 129 -15.94 13.37 -3.13
C LYS A 129 -14.96 12.33 -2.59
N THR A 130 -14.16 11.73 -3.48
CA THR A 130 -13.09 10.78 -3.17
C THR A 130 -11.94 11.05 -4.14
N SER A 131 -10.71 11.11 -3.65
CA SER A 131 -9.54 11.46 -4.46
C SER A 131 -8.26 10.84 -3.88
N GLY A 132 -7.35 10.40 -4.74
CA GLY A 132 -6.04 9.90 -4.33
C GLY A 132 -5.04 11.01 -3.97
N GLY A 133 -5.21 12.20 -4.54
CA GLY A 133 -4.29 13.34 -4.37
C GLY A 133 -4.56 14.19 -3.13
N LEU A 134 -4.30 13.71 -1.93
CA LEU A 134 -4.67 14.43 -0.70
C LEU A 134 -3.65 15.45 -0.18
N HIS A 135 -2.38 15.29 -0.53
CA HIS A 135 -1.31 16.10 0.07
C HIS A 135 -1.09 17.46 -0.61
N GLY A 136 -1.67 17.66 -1.82
CA GLY A 136 -1.49 18.87 -2.63
C GLY A 136 -0.03 19.13 -3.04
N VAL A 137 0.75 18.07 -3.26
CA VAL A 137 2.16 18.17 -3.66
C VAL A 137 2.48 17.47 -4.98
N GLY A 138 1.62 16.57 -5.47
CA GLY A 138 1.91 15.66 -6.60
C GLY A 138 2.45 16.36 -7.85
N ILE A 139 1.62 17.14 -8.54
CA ILE A 139 2.04 17.85 -9.77
C ILE A 139 3.14 18.89 -9.55
N SER A 140 3.22 19.52 -8.38
CA SER A 140 4.32 20.43 -8.05
C SER A 140 5.64 19.70 -7.90
N VAL A 141 5.62 18.46 -7.38
CA VAL A 141 6.80 17.59 -7.29
C VAL A 141 7.21 17.12 -8.69
N VAL A 142 6.26 16.73 -9.54
CA VAL A 142 6.54 16.44 -10.96
C VAL A 142 7.23 17.63 -11.62
N ASN A 143 6.71 18.86 -11.43
CA ASN A 143 7.33 20.06 -11.97
C ASN A 143 8.73 20.33 -11.42
N ALA A 144 8.92 20.20 -10.09
CA ALA A 144 10.21 20.39 -9.44
C ALA A 144 11.28 19.43 -9.98
N LEU A 145 10.91 18.17 -10.22
CA LEU A 145 11.81 17.08 -10.60
C LEU A 145 11.91 16.88 -12.12
N SER A 146 11.34 17.78 -12.91
CA SER A 146 11.46 17.78 -14.38
C SER A 146 12.43 18.87 -14.84
N ASP A 147 13.28 18.60 -15.83
CA ASP A 147 14.07 19.67 -16.46
C ASP A 147 13.17 20.61 -17.26
N ARG A 148 12.12 20.05 -17.87
CA ARG A 148 11.10 20.75 -18.63
C ARG A 148 9.70 20.17 -18.36
N LEU A 149 8.72 21.07 -18.25
CA LEU A 149 7.32 20.73 -18.13
C LEU A 149 6.47 21.73 -18.91
N GLU A 150 5.49 21.21 -19.64
CA GLU A 150 4.50 21.96 -20.40
C GLU A 150 3.11 21.58 -19.90
N VAL A 151 2.26 22.59 -19.70
CA VAL A 151 0.86 22.39 -19.36
C VAL A 151 -0.01 23.14 -20.33
N GLU A 152 -1.04 22.45 -20.84
CA GLU A 152 -2.13 23.06 -21.59
C GLU A 152 -3.46 22.82 -20.88
N VAL A 153 -4.27 23.86 -20.78
CA VAL A 153 -5.61 23.78 -20.23
C VAL A 153 -6.60 24.23 -21.29
N ALA A 154 -7.50 23.33 -21.69
CA ALA A 154 -8.65 23.68 -22.51
C ALA A 154 -9.87 23.88 -21.60
N ARG A 155 -10.27 25.13 -21.41
CA ARG A 155 -11.38 25.51 -20.52
C ARG A 155 -12.09 26.73 -21.08
N ASP A 156 -13.42 26.77 -20.95
CA ASP A 156 -14.26 27.88 -21.41
C ASP A 156 -14.04 28.25 -22.90
N ARG A 157 -13.84 27.22 -23.75
CA ARG A 157 -13.54 27.31 -25.20
C ARG A 157 -12.26 28.09 -25.53
N LYS A 158 -11.35 28.21 -24.57
CA LYS A 158 -10.02 28.79 -24.75
C LYS A 158 -8.95 27.76 -24.42
N LEU A 159 -7.82 27.87 -25.12
CA LEU A 159 -6.62 27.10 -24.83
C LEU A 159 -5.65 28.01 -24.08
N TRP A 160 -5.17 27.52 -22.94
CA TRP A 160 -4.18 28.20 -22.13
C TRP A 160 -2.91 27.36 -22.08
N ARG A 161 -1.75 28.00 -22.08
CA ARG A 161 -0.45 27.31 -21.98
C ARG A 161 0.47 27.97 -20.96
N GLN A 162 1.24 27.15 -20.26
CA GLN A 162 2.39 27.61 -19.49
C GLN A 162 3.50 26.56 -19.56
N SER A 163 4.76 27.01 -19.51
CA SER A 163 5.92 26.12 -19.48
C SER A 163 6.82 26.42 -18.30
N TYR A 164 7.56 25.41 -17.87
CA TYR A 164 8.40 25.43 -16.69
C TYR A 164 9.75 24.79 -16.99
N ARG A 165 10.77 25.21 -16.26
CA ARG A 165 12.06 24.53 -16.16
C ARG A 165 12.41 24.34 -14.70
N ARG A 166 12.60 23.10 -14.26
CA ARG A 166 13.00 22.77 -12.87
C ARG A 166 12.11 23.43 -11.82
N GLY A 167 10.79 23.41 -12.03
CA GLY A 167 9.81 24.03 -11.13
C GLY A 167 9.58 25.53 -11.35
N VAL A 168 10.39 26.21 -12.18
CA VAL A 168 10.33 27.67 -12.37
C VAL A 168 9.52 28.02 -13.63
N PRO A 169 8.47 28.86 -13.54
CA PRO A 169 7.70 29.27 -14.70
C PRO A 169 8.55 30.09 -15.68
N GLN A 170 8.43 29.81 -16.98
CA GLN A 170 9.17 30.51 -18.04
C GLN A 170 8.44 31.77 -18.55
N GLY A 171 7.25 32.03 -18.02
CA GLY A 171 6.40 33.14 -18.38
C GLY A 171 5.07 33.07 -17.63
N LYS A 172 4.20 34.05 -17.87
CA LYS A 172 2.80 34.01 -17.40
C LYS A 172 2.00 33.00 -18.22
N VAL A 173 0.82 32.62 -17.73
CA VAL A 173 -0.14 31.82 -18.51
C VAL A 173 -0.50 32.58 -19.80
N GLU A 174 -0.33 31.92 -20.93
CA GLU A 174 -0.63 32.43 -22.27
C GLU A 174 -2.05 32.04 -22.69
N ASP A 175 -2.84 33.00 -23.21
CA ASP A 175 -4.11 32.73 -23.93
C ASP A 175 -3.76 32.39 -25.38
N CYS A 176 -3.79 31.09 -25.73
CA CYS A 176 -3.49 30.59 -27.06
C CYS A 176 -4.70 30.70 -28.02
N GLY A 177 -5.77 31.38 -27.61
CA GLY A 177 -6.94 31.63 -28.43
C GLY A 177 -8.03 30.56 -28.32
N PRO A 178 -9.07 30.67 -29.15
CA PRO A 178 -10.25 29.82 -29.05
C PRO A 178 -9.97 28.39 -29.51
N VAL A 179 -10.57 27.41 -28.82
CA VAL A 179 -10.52 25.99 -29.17
C VAL A 179 -11.91 25.37 -29.11
N GLN A 180 -12.23 24.53 -30.10
CA GLN A 180 -13.51 23.82 -30.19
C GLN A 180 -13.31 22.33 -29.91
N ASN A 181 -14.34 21.68 -29.35
CA ASN A 181 -14.36 20.23 -29.08
C ASN A 181 -13.17 19.72 -28.24
N ARG A 182 -12.57 20.60 -27.43
CA ARG A 182 -11.47 20.27 -26.51
C ARG A 182 -11.80 20.82 -25.13
N ARG A 183 -11.58 20.01 -24.10
CA ARG A 183 -11.68 20.35 -22.68
C ARG A 183 -10.66 19.51 -21.92
N GLY A 184 -10.28 19.95 -20.72
CA GLY A 184 -9.43 19.19 -19.80
C GLY A 184 -8.01 19.73 -19.74
N THR A 185 -7.13 18.96 -19.14
CA THR A 185 -5.72 19.31 -18.94
C THR A 185 -4.83 18.38 -19.74
N MET A 186 -3.76 18.91 -20.32
CA MET A 186 -2.61 18.14 -20.77
C MET A 186 -1.40 18.56 -19.94
N LEU A 187 -0.68 17.59 -19.39
CA LEU A 187 0.61 17.76 -18.73
C LEU A 187 1.64 16.93 -19.49
N ARG A 188 2.70 17.57 -19.97
CA ARG A 188 3.82 16.92 -20.64
C ARG A 188 5.10 17.28 -19.93
N PHE A 189 5.89 16.29 -19.51
CA PHE A 189 7.10 16.55 -18.73
C PHE A 189 8.24 15.59 -19.09
N HIS A 190 9.46 16.08 -18.90
CA HIS A 190 10.69 15.33 -19.09
C HIS A 190 11.47 15.33 -17.75
N PRO A 191 11.77 14.14 -17.17
CA PRO A 191 12.47 14.04 -15.89
C PRO A 191 13.86 14.69 -15.94
N ASP A 192 14.30 15.31 -14.84
CA ASP A 192 15.59 15.99 -14.80
C ASP A 192 16.76 14.99 -14.70
N PRO A 193 17.66 14.91 -15.70
CA PRO A 193 18.82 14.00 -15.64
C PRO A 193 19.80 14.37 -14.52
N GLU A 194 19.80 15.60 -14.00
CA GLU A 194 20.60 15.95 -12.80
C GLU A 194 20.12 15.25 -11.52
N ILE A 195 18.87 14.78 -11.50
CA ILE A 195 18.28 14.12 -10.33
C ILE A 195 18.25 12.61 -10.53
N PHE A 196 17.84 12.15 -11.72
CA PHE A 196 17.61 10.74 -11.99
C PHE A 196 18.77 10.03 -12.71
N GLY A 197 19.81 10.77 -13.12
CA GLY A 197 20.93 10.22 -13.88
C GLY A 197 20.46 9.58 -15.19
N ASP A 198 20.91 8.36 -15.46
CA ASP A 198 20.59 7.60 -16.67
C ASP A 198 19.25 6.81 -16.58
N ALA A 199 18.48 6.98 -15.49
CA ALA A 199 17.19 6.32 -15.37
C ALA A 199 16.21 6.85 -16.42
N GLY A 200 15.47 5.93 -17.05
CA GLY A 200 14.50 6.26 -18.09
C GLY A 200 13.17 5.54 -17.87
N PHE A 201 12.12 6.03 -18.53
CA PHE A 201 10.82 5.35 -18.50
C PHE A 201 10.88 3.98 -19.19
N ARG A 202 10.27 2.99 -18.55
CA ARG A 202 10.04 1.66 -19.08
C ARG A 202 8.62 1.59 -19.64
N PRO A 203 8.44 1.36 -20.95
CA PRO A 203 7.12 1.24 -21.55
C PRO A 203 6.22 0.22 -20.84
N ALA A 204 6.78 -0.92 -20.42
CA ALA A 204 6.02 -1.96 -19.71
C ALA A 204 5.46 -1.48 -18.36
N LEU A 205 6.20 -0.66 -17.61
CA LEU A 205 5.75 -0.16 -16.31
C LEU A 205 4.66 0.89 -16.49
N LEU A 206 4.80 1.81 -17.46
CA LEU A 206 3.80 2.81 -17.79
C LEU A 206 2.51 2.17 -18.35
N TYR A 207 2.65 1.23 -19.28
CA TYR A 207 1.52 0.49 -19.85
C TYR A 207 0.76 -0.28 -18.77
N ARG A 208 1.48 -1.01 -17.90
CA ARG A 208 0.86 -1.73 -16.78
C ARG A 208 0.15 -0.76 -15.84
N MET A 209 0.74 0.39 -15.55
CA MET A 209 0.13 1.42 -14.71
C MET A 209 -1.19 1.94 -15.32
N ALA A 210 -1.19 2.31 -16.60
CA ALA A 210 -2.39 2.72 -17.33
C ALA A 210 -3.46 1.62 -17.31
N ARG A 211 -3.07 0.38 -17.58
CA ARG A 211 -3.99 -0.77 -17.59
C ARG A 211 -4.59 -1.03 -16.23
N SER A 212 -3.79 -1.00 -15.15
CA SER A 212 -4.29 -1.11 -13.78
C SER A 212 -5.30 0.00 -13.45
N LYS A 213 -5.03 1.26 -13.79
CA LYS A 213 -5.96 2.37 -13.54
C LYS A 213 -7.30 2.21 -14.26
N ALA A 214 -7.28 1.70 -15.50
CA ALA A 214 -8.49 1.45 -16.28
C ALA A 214 -9.38 0.35 -15.65
N TYR A 215 -8.81 -0.64 -14.95
CA TYR A 215 -9.60 -1.63 -14.19
C TYR A 215 -10.26 -1.05 -12.93
N LEU A 216 -9.64 -0.03 -12.31
CA LEU A 216 -10.05 0.47 -10.98
C LEU A 216 -11.27 1.40 -11.01
N PHE A 217 -11.61 1.95 -12.17
CA PHE A 217 -12.78 2.81 -12.32
C PHE A 217 -13.55 2.45 -13.57
N ARG A 218 -14.66 1.72 -13.37
CA ARG A 218 -15.56 1.30 -14.46
C ARG A 218 -16.04 2.52 -15.23
N GLY A 219 -15.82 2.54 -16.55
CA GLY A 219 -16.33 3.59 -17.43
C GLY A 219 -15.29 4.56 -17.98
N VAL A 220 -14.05 4.60 -17.45
CA VAL A 220 -12.97 5.39 -18.06
C VAL A 220 -12.35 4.63 -19.25
N GLU A 221 -12.04 5.35 -20.32
CA GLU A 221 -11.17 4.87 -21.40
C GLU A 221 -9.78 5.49 -21.22
N ILE A 222 -8.75 4.66 -21.02
CA ILE A 222 -7.36 5.11 -21.03
C ILE A 222 -6.73 4.70 -22.36
N ARG A 223 -6.23 5.68 -23.11
CA ARG A 223 -5.52 5.48 -24.37
C ARG A 223 -4.03 5.46 -24.08
N TRP A 224 -3.42 4.30 -24.25
CA TRP A 224 -1.98 4.14 -24.20
C TRP A 224 -1.38 4.38 -25.57
N ARG A 225 -0.26 5.10 -25.62
CA ARG A 225 0.56 5.26 -26.81
C ARG A 225 2.04 5.29 -26.45
N CYS A 226 2.84 4.56 -27.21
CA CYS A 226 4.29 4.56 -27.13
C CYS A 226 4.83 4.78 -28.54
N ASP A 227 5.78 5.68 -28.71
CA ASP A 227 6.37 5.93 -30.02
C ASP A 227 6.92 4.63 -30.64
N PRO A 228 6.67 4.38 -31.94
CA PRO A 228 7.15 3.17 -32.63
C PRO A 228 8.63 2.87 -32.41
N SER A 229 9.45 3.91 -32.30
CA SER A 229 10.92 3.85 -32.22
C SER A 229 11.43 3.52 -30.81
N VAL A 230 10.58 3.61 -29.78
CA VAL A 230 10.92 3.23 -28.41
C VAL A 230 10.87 1.70 -28.30
N PRO A 231 11.95 1.03 -27.87
CA PRO A 231 11.95 -0.42 -27.68
C PRO A 231 10.90 -0.85 -26.67
N ARG A 232 10.07 -1.84 -27.03
CA ARG A 232 9.02 -2.41 -26.18
C ARG A 232 9.26 -3.90 -26.00
N PRO A 233 9.12 -4.44 -24.78
CA PRO A 233 9.11 -5.89 -24.59
C PRO A 233 7.83 -6.50 -25.14
N ASP A 234 7.82 -7.82 -25.32
CA ASP A 234 6.65 -8.57 -25.73
C ASP A 234 5.46 -8.31 -24.79
N GLY A 235 4.26 -8.20 -25.38
CA GLY A 235 3.03 -7.92 -24.64
C GLY A 235 2.77 -6.44 -24.35
N VAL A 236 3.66 -5.51 -24.72
CA VAL A 236 3.40 -4.06 -24.63
C VAL A 236 3.07 -3.51 -26.03
N PRO A 237 1.81 -3.17 -26.32
CA PRO A 237 1.44 -2.65 -27.62
C PRO A 237 1.98 -1.23 -27.84
N GLN A 238 2.12 -0.85 -29.11
CA GLN A 238 2.43 0.53 -29.50
C GLN A 238 1.29 1.46 -29.10
N GLU A 239 0.05 1.06 -29.38
CA GLU A 239 -1.16 1.82 -29.05
C GLU A 239 -2.25 0.85 -28.59
N GLU A 240 -3.01 1.21 -27.56
CA GLU A 240 -4.15 0.43 -27.12
C GLU A 240 -5.20 1.30 -26.42
N ARG A 241 -6.48 0.94 -26.58
CA ARG A 241 -7.59 1.51 -25.81
C ARG A 241 -7.92 0.56 -24.67
N LEU A 242 -7.65 1.01 -23.45
CA LEU A 242 -7.85 0.27 -22.23
C LEU A 242 -9.21 0.68 -21.64
N HIS A 243 -10.16 -0.24 -21.68
CA HIS A 243 -11.51 -0.04 -21.18
C HIS A 243 -12.09 -1.36 -20.67
N PHE A 244 -12.41 -1.41 -19.38
CA PHE A 244 -12.76 -2.65 -18.68
C PHE A 244 -14.10 -2.49 -17.93
N PRO A 245 -15.23 -2.84 -18.56
CA PRO A 245 -16.56 -2.59 -18.01
C PRO A 245 -16.86 -3.42 -16.74
N ASN A 246 -16.22 -4.57 -16.56
CA ASN A 246 -16.40 -5.39 -15.35
C ASN A 246 -15.38 -5.08 -14.24
N GLY A 247 -14.51 -4.07 -14.44
CA GLY A 247 -13.59 -3.56 -13.44
C GLY A 247 -12.63 -4.62 -12.92
N LEU A 248 -12.65 -4.87 -11.60
CA LEU A 248 -11.76 -5.85 -10.98
C LEU A 248 -12.03 -7.29 -11.45
N GLY A 249 -13.22 -7.59 -11.96
CA GLY A 249 -13.51 -8.90 -12.57
C GLY A 249 -12.64 -9.14 -13.81
N ASP A 250 -12.57 -8.17 -14.71
CA ASP A 250 -11.73 -8.25 -15.92
C ASP A 250 -10.24 -8.32 -15.54
N PHE A 251 -9.83 -7.58 -14.50
CA PHE A 251 -8.46 -7.64 -13.99
C PHE A 251 -8.15 -9.04 -13.47
N LEU A 252 -9.02 -9.61 -12.63
CA LEU A 252 -8.82 -10.93 -12.06
C LEU A 252 -8.69 -11.99 -13.17
N THR A 253 -9.58 -11.96 -14.17
CA THR A 253 -9.50 -12.86 -15.33
C THR A 253 -8.19 -12.70 -16.10
N ALA A 254 -7.76 -11.47 -16.35
CA ALA A 254 -6.49 -11.22 -17.04
C ALA A 254 -5.26 -11.68 -16.24
N SER A 255 -5.31 -11.63 -14.90
CA SER A 255 -4.23 -12.09 -14.03
C SER A 255 -4.16 -13.61 -13.85
N LEU A 256 -5.30 -14.30 -14.01
CA LEU A 256 -5.38 -15.75 -13.86
C LEU A 256 -5.11 -16.52 -15.15
N GLU A 257 -5.26 -15.88 -16.31
CA GLU A 257 -5.11 -16.54 -17.61
C GLU A 257 -5.98 -17.81 -17.70
N GLU A 258 -5.38 -18.99 -17.87
CA GLU A 258 -6.08 -20.30 -17.97
C GLU A 258 -5.93 -21.19 -16.73
N ARG A 259 -5.57 -20.62 -15.56
CA ARG A 259 -5.35 -21.40 -14.34
C ARG A 259 -6.60 -22.13 -13.85
N ALA A 260 -6.41 -23.35 -13.34
CA ALA A 260 -7.46 -24.13 -12.70
C ALA A 260 -7.89 -23.50 -11.37
N LEU A 261 -9.21 -23.41 -11.16
CA LEU A 261 -9.81 -22.75 -9.99
C LEU A 261 -10.49 -23.79 -9.11
N LEU A 262 -10.25 -23.70 -7.80
CA LEU A 262 -10.94 -24.50 -6.78
C LEU A 262 -12.44 -24.16 -6.74
N THR A 263 -12.77 -22.91 -7.07
CA THR A 263 -14.13 -22.39 -7.06
C THR A 263 -14.65 -22.14 -8.47
N SER A 264 -15.86 -22.63 -8.77
CA SER A 264 -16.50 -22.55 -10.09
C SER A 264 -16.66 -21.12 -10.62
N LYS A 265 -16.86 -20.15 -9.74
CA LYS A 265 -16.97 -18.72 -10.08
C LYS A 265 -16.17 -17.89 -9.08
N PRO A 266 -15.50 -16.80 -9.51
CA PRO A 266 -14.89 -15.87 -8.58
C PRO A 266 -15.95 -15.17 -7.72
N PHE A 267 -15.58 -14.82 -6.50
CA PHE A 267 -16.37 -13.98 -5.61
C PHE A 267 -16.14 -12.51 -5.98
N LEU A 268 -17.08 -11.95 -6.73
CA LEU A 268 -17.05 -10.57 -7.21
C LEU A 268 -18.15 -9.76 -6.52
N GLY A 269 -17.88 -8.48 -6.27
CA GLY A 269 -18.92 -7.57 -5.78
C GLY A 269 -18.48 -6.11 -5.77
N LYS A 270 -19.47 -5.22 -5.77
CA LYS A 270 -19.29 -3.79 -5.60
C LYS A 270 -20.43 -3.23 -4.76
N VAL A 271 -20.10 -2.40 -3.78
CA VAL A 271 -21.07 -1.73 -2.90
C VAL A 271 -20.69 -0.26 -2.81
N ASP A 272 -21.65 0.62 -3.12
CA ASP A 272 -21.52 2.06 -2.87
C ASP A 272 -21.92 2.36 -1.41
N PHE A 273 -21.14 3.20 -0.73
CA PHE A 273 -21.45 3.60 0.64
C PHE A 273 -22.51 4.70 0.66
N PRO A 274 -23.45 4.70 1.63
CA PRO A 274 -24.47 5.74 1.72
C PRO A 274 -23.86 7.14 1.90
N ASP A 275 -24.28 8.09 1.06
CA ASP A 275 -23.90 9.51 1.18
C ASP A 275 -24.41 10.14 2.49
N SER A 276 -25.49 9.60 3.09
CA SER A 276 -26.18 10.14 4.27
C SER A 276 -25.36 10.17 5.56
N LEU A 277 -24.22 9.47 5.60
CA LEU A 277 -23.32 9.43 6.76
C LEU A 277 -22.02 10.20 6.55
N ASN A 278 -21.94 11.05 5.51
CA ASN A 278 -20.68 11.66 5.04
C ASN A 278 -19.57 10.63 4.70
N GLN A 279 -19.90 9.34 4.62
CA GLN A 279 -18.97 8.28 4.28
C GLN A 279 -18.58 8.41 2.80
N GLY A 280 -19.56 8.40 1.90
CA GLY A 280 -19.34 8.49 0.45
C GLY A 280 -18.38 7.42 -0.08
N GLY A 281 -18.28 7.29 -1.40
CA GLY A 281 -17.37 6.31 -2.00
C GLY A 281 -17.97 4.90 -2.11
N SER A 282 -17.11 3.90 -2.27
CA SER A 282 -17.52 2.53 -2.63
C SER A 282 -16.42 1.53 -2.35
N VAL A 283 -16.74 0.25 -2.28
CA VAL A 283 -15.75 -0.83 -2.32
C VAL A 283 -16.09 -1.82 -3.42
N GLU A 284 -15.08 -2.22 -4.19
CA GLU A 284 -15.16 -3.29 -5.18
C GLU A 284 -14.13 -4.37 -4.85
N TRP A 285 -14.51 -5.64 -4.98
CA TRP A 285 -13.62 -6.77 -4.71
C TRP A 285 -13.76 -7.85 -5.78
N ALA A 286 -12.66 -8.59 -5.99
CA ALA A 286 -12.63 -9.81 -6.79
C ALA A 286 -11.72 -10.82 -6.07
N VAL A 287 -12.26 -11.97 -5.70
CA VAL A 287 -11.53 -13.00 -4.95
C VAL A 287 -11.76 -14.36 -5.58
N VAL A 288 -10.69 -15.14 -5.74
CA VAL A 288 -10.80 -16.54 -6.15
C VAL A 288 -9.68 -17.37 -5.53
N TRP A 289 -9.89 -18.68 -5.47
CA TRP A 289 -8.89 -19.64 -5.02
C TRP A 289 -8.49 -20.55 -6.19
N PRO A 290 -7.29 -20.38 -6.75
CA PRO A 290 -6.67 -21.36 -7.64
C PRO A 290 -6.47 -22.73 -6.96
N GLU A 291 -6.38 -23.80 -7.74
CA GLU A 291 -6.08 -25.14 -7.20
C GLU A 291 -4.63 -25.26 -6.70
N GLU A 292 -3.71 -24.62 -7.41
CA GLU A 292 -2.29 -24.52 -7.06
C GLU A 292 -2.04 -23.33 -6.12
N GLU A 293 -1.40 -23.58 -4.98
CA GLU A 293 -1.33 -22.60 -3.89
C GLU A 293 -0.23 -21.54 -4.04
N GLU A 294 0.81 -21.83 -4.84
CA GLU A 294 1.96 -20.94 -5.05
C GLU A 294 1.59 -19.67 -5.85
N ASP A 295 0.37 -19.66 -6.40
CA ASP A 295 -0.12 -18.70 -7.38
C ASP A 295 -1.00 -17.57 -6.80
N GLY A 296 -1.17 -17.54 -5.48
CA GLY A 296 -1.96 -16.51 -4.80
C GLY A 296 -1.30 -15.13 -4.82
N PHE A 297 -2.12 -14.08 -4.86
CA PHE A 297 -1.68 -12.69 -4.76
C PHE A 297 -2.76 -11.81 -4.12
N CYS A 298 -2.35 -10.68 -3.57
CA CYS A 298 -3.27 -9.64 -3.10
C CYS A 298 -2.84 -8.29 -3.67
N HIS A 299 -3.72 -7.65 -4.43
CA HIS A 299 -3.52 -6.26 -4.86
C HIS A 299 -4.67 -5.42 -4.32
N SER A 300 -4.32 -4.47 -3.45
CA SER A 300 -5.27 -3.56 -2.84
C SER A 300 -5.01 -2.12 -3.27
N TYR A 301 -6.08 -1.34 -3.34
CA TYR A 301 -6.07 0.04 -3.80
C TYR A 301 -6.97 0.89 -2.91
N CYS A 302 -6.59 2.14 -2.71
CA CYS A 302 -7.46 3.16 -2.13
C CYS A 302 -7.47 4.42 -3.02
N ASN A 303 -8.66 4.85 -3.45
CA ASN A 303 -8.85 5.95 -4.41
C ASN A 303 -7.96 5.80 -5.66
N THR A 304 -7.95 4.59 -6.23
CA THR A 304 -7.10 4.15 -7.35
C THR A 304 -5.59 4.01 -7.04
N ILE A 305 -5.12 4.43 -5.88
CA ILE A 305 -3.70 4.37 -5.50
C ILE A 305 -3.36 2.98 -4.97
N PRO A 306 -2.33 2.30 -5.50
CA PRO A 306 -1.94 0.97 -5.02
C PRO A 306 -1.40 1.04 -3.58
N THR A 307 -1.83 0.09 -2.76
CA THR A 307 -1.35 -0.10 -1.38
C THR A 307 -0.61 -1.44 -1.28
N PRO A 308 0.64 -1.55 -1.78
CA PRO A 308 1.40 -2.80 -1.81
C PRO A 308 1.69 -3.40 -0.42
N GLU A 309 1.70 -2.58 0.63
CA GLU A 309 1.84 -3.05 2.02
C GLU A 309 0.49 -3.29 2.71
N GLY A 310 -0.60 -3.29 1.93
CA GLY A 310 -1.96 -3.50 2.40
C GLY A 310 -2.46 -2.35 3.28
N GLY A 311 -3.16 -2.70 4.36
CA GLY A 311 -3.72 -1.72 5.28
C GLY A 311 -4.99 -2.17 5.96
N THR A 312 -5.71 -1.21 6.51
CA THR A 312 -6.96 -1.44 7.26
C THR A 312 -8.07 -2.02 6.38
N HIS A 313 -8.19 -1.60 5.13
CA HIS A 313 -9.14 -2.12 4.13
C HIS A 313 -8.92 -3.62 3.84
N GLU A 314 -7.67 -4.03 3.60
CA GLU A 314 -7.35 -5.45 3.42
C GLU A 314 -7.65 -6.27 4.67
N ALA A 315 -7.33 -5.74 5.85
CA ALA A 315 -7.67 -6.40 7.12
C ALA A 315 -9.20 -6.60 7.26
N GLY A 316 -10.01 -5.64 6.82
CA GLY A 316 -11.48 -5.76 6.78
C GLY A 316 -11.95 -6.88 5.85
N LEU A 317 -11.40 -6.97 4.63
CA LEU A 317 -11.70 -8.04 3.70
C LEU A 317 -11.34 -9.42 4.28
N ARG A 318 -10.12 -9.56 4.83
CA ARG A 318 -9.65 -10.80 5.47
C ARG A 318 -10.58 -11.23 6.61
N GLN A 319 -11.03 -10.28 7.43
CA GLN A 319 -11.95 -10.55 8.53
C GLN A 319 -13.32 -11.02 8.04
N ALA A 320 -13.89 -10.37 7.01
CA ALA A 320 -15.17 -10.78 6.43
C ALA A 320 -15.12 -12.20 5.88
N LEU A 321 -14.10 -12.53 5.07
CA LEU A 321 -13.92 -13.86 4.49
C LEU A 321 -13.75 -14.92 5.59
N THR A 322 -12.92 -14.63 6.60
CA THR A 322 -12.67 -15.59 7.71
C THR A 322 -13.93 -15.87 8.51
N ARG A 323 -14.72 -14.83 8.84
CA ARG A 323 -15.95 -15.00 9.60
C ARG A 323 -17.02 -15.72 8.77
N GLY A 324 -17.15 -15.39 7.50
CA GLY A 324 -18.09 -16.06 6.59
C GLY A 324 -17.77 -17.55 6.43
N ILE A 325 -16.50 -17.91 6.19
CA ILE A 325 -16.07 -19.31 6.12
C ILE A 325 -16.42 -20.09 7.39
N ARG A 326 -16.12 -19.54 8.57
CA ARG A 326 -16.42 -20.20 9.85
C ARG A 326 -17.92 -20.31 10.11
N ALA A 327 -18.68 -19.25 9.84
CA ALA A 327 -20.12 -19.21 10.06
C ALA A 327 -20.85 -20.19 9.12
N TYR A 328 -20.49 -20.19 7.83
CA TYR A 328 -21.04 -21.12 6.85
C TYR A 328 -20.64 -22.57 7.17
N GLY A 329 -19.38 -22.80 7.59
CA GLY A 329 -18.92 -24.10 8.06
C GLY A 329 -19.76 -24.64 9.22
N GLU A 330 -20.05 -23.82 10.23
CA GLU A 330 -20.93 -24.21 11.34
C GLU A 330 -22.36 -24.50 10.85
N LEU A 331 -22.91 -23.65 9.97
CA LEU A 331 -24.25 -23.81 9.39
C LEU A 331 -24.45 -25.16 8.69
N VAL A 332 -23.45 -25.61 7.92
CA VAL A 332 -23.50 -26.86 7.16
C VAL A 332 -22.90 -28.07 7.91
N GLY A 333 -22.51 -27.88 9.18
CA GLY A 333 -21.94 -28.94 10.02
C GLY A 333 -20.47 -29.29 9.71
N HIS A 334 -19.76 -28.48 8.93
CA HIS A 334 -18.33 -28.61 8.65
C HIS A 334 -17.49 -27.94 9.74
N ARG A 335 -17.38 -28.58 10.90
CA ARG A 335 -16.73 -27.99 12.09
C ARG A 335 -15.21 -27.85 11.99
N ARG A 336 -14.55 -28.50 11.00
CA ARG A 336 -13.08 -28.50 10.86
C ARG A 336 -12.54 -27.09 10.60
N VAL A 337 -13.30 -26.24 9.91
CA VAL A 337 -12.91 -24.85 9.64
C VAL A 337 -13.04 -23.91 10.85
N GLY A 338 -13.62 -24.36 11.97
CA GLY A 338 -13.85 -23.50 13.14
C GLY A 338 -12.59 -22.85 13.72
N ALA A 339 -11.42 -23.49 13.53
CA ALA A 339 -10.13 -22.99 13.98
C ALA A 339 -9.31 -22.26 12.88
N ALA A 340 -9.84 -22.11 11.67
CA ALA A 340 -9.15 -21.50 10.53
C ALA A 340 -8.90 -20.01 10.76
N THR A 341 -7.67 -19.52 10.64
CA THR A 341 -7.32 -18.08 10.73
C THR A 341 -7.46 -17.39 9.38
N GLY A 342 -7.33 -16.06 9.35
CA GLY A 342 -7.35 -15.33 8.08
C GLY A 342 -6.26 -15.77 7.11
N ASP A 343 -5.08 -16.15 7.62
CA ASP A 343 -4.00 -16.69 6.79
C ASP A 343 -4.41 -18.02 6.15
N ASP A 344 -5.11 -18.90 6.88
CA ASP A 344 -5.57 -20.19 6.34
C ASP A 344 -6.57 -19.98 5.17
N VAL A 345 -7.37 -18.91 5.25
CA VAL A 345 -8.37 -18.54 4.23
C VAL A 345 -7.76 -17.85 3.02
N THR A 346 -6.82 -16.93 3.20
CA THR A 346 -6.31 -16.09 2.09
C THR A 346 -5.01 -16.56 1.47
N THR A 347 -4.27 -17.46 2.11
CA THR A 347 -3.06 -18.05 1.50
C THR A 347 -3.44 -18.71 0.17
N GLY A 348 -2.65 -18.47 -0.88
CA GLY A 348 -2.95 -19.01 -2.21
C GLY A 348 -4.20 -18.46 -2.88
N ALA A 349 -4.92 -17.49 -2.28
CA ALA A 349 -6.03 -16.82 -2.94
C ALA A 349 -5.51 -15.70 -3.87
N ALA A 350 -6.17 -15.50 -4.99
CA ALA A 350 -6.00 -14.33 -5.85
C ALA A 350 -7.06 -13.29 -5.48
N MET A 351 -6.61 -12.15 -4.95
CA MET A 351 -7.45 -11.12 -4.35
C MET A 351 -7.15 -9.75 -4.94
N LEU A 352 -8.20 -9.07 -5.40
CA LEU A 352 -8.19 -7.67 -5.79
C LEU A 352 -9.20 -6.89 -4.93
N LEU A 353 -8.79 -5.74 -4.42
CA LEU A 353 -9.63 -4.88 -3.58
C LEU A 353 -9.43 -3.41 -3.96
N SER A 354 -10.51 -2.70 -4.30
CA SER A 354 -10.48 -1.25 -4.58
C SER A 354 -11.46 -0.55 -3.64
N LEU A 355 -10.92 0.30 -2.76
CA LEU A 355 -11.70 1.12 -1.83
C LEU A 355 -11.69 2.59 -2.27
N PHE A 356 -12.86 3.19 -2.44
CA PHE A 356 -13.02 4.62 -2.55
C PHE A 356 -13.48 5.18 -1.20
N LEU A 357 -12.67 6.08 -0.64
CA LEU A 357 -12.88 6.70 0.67
C LEU A 357 -12.73 8.22 0.54
N ARG A 358 -13.52 8.99 1.30
CA ARG A 358 -13.50 10.46 1.22
C ARG A 358 -12.21 11.08 1.73
N ASP A 359 -11.73 10.64 2.90
CA ASP A 359 -10.52 11.18 3.54
C ASP A 359 -9.57 10.06 3.97
N PRO A 360 -8.94 9.34 3.01
CA PRO A 360 -8.00 8.28 3.36
C PRO A 360 -6.72 8.82 3.98
N GLN A 361 -6.25 8.14 5.02
CA GLN A 361 -4.99 8.42 5.70
C GLN A 361 -4.01 7.32 5.32
N PHE A 362 -2.87 7.70 4.76
CA PHE A 362 -1.81 6.78 4.36
C PHE A 362 -0.58 6.90 5.25
N GLN A 363 0.21 5.83 5.34
CA GLN A 363 1.53 5.89 5.93
C GLN A 363 2.52 6.47 4.91
N GLY A 364 3.07 7.64 5.22
CA GLY A 364 4.06 8.32 4.36
C GLY A 364 3.49 8.90 3.06
N GLN A 365 4.36 9.55 2.29
CA GLN A 365 4.01 10.21 1.03
C GLN A 365 3.80 9.22 -0.13
N THR A 366 4.50 8.09 -0.12
CA THR A 366 4.43 7.04 -1.16
C THR A 366 3.11 6.26 -1.14
N LYS A 367 2.29 6.46 -0.10
CA LYS A 367 0.95 5.90 0.08
C LYS A 367 0.89 4.36 0.04
N GLU A 368 1.96 3.71 0.51
CA GLU A 368 2.12 2.26 0.38
C GLU A 368 1.18 1.45 1.28
N ARG A 369 0.69 2.05 2.38
CA ARG A 369 -0.19 1.42 3.35
C ARG A 369 -1.33 2.34 3.80
N LEU A 370 -2.56 1.83 3.80
CA LEU A 370 -3.72 2.55 4.32
C LEU A 370 -3.81 2.43 5.85
N ALA A 371 -3.97 3.57 6.53
CA ALA A 371 -4.07 3.69 7.99
C ALA A 371 -5.45 4.14 8.49
N SER A 372 -6.40 4.50 7.60
CA SER A 372 -7.77 4.89 7.99
C SER A 372 -8.48 3.79 8.78
N ALA A 373 -8.74 4.02 10.07
CA ALA A 373 -9.33 3.02 10.96
C ALA A 373 -10.73 2.54 10.51
N GLU A 374 -11.53 3.43 9.92
CA GLU A 374 -12.89 3.11 9.47
C GLU A 374 -12.94 2.16 8.27
N ALA A 375 -11.89 2.10 7.45
CA ALA A 375 -11.86 1.32 6.22
C ALA A 375 -12.09 -0.17 6.49
N ALA A 376 -11.53 -0.71 7.58
CA ALA A 376 -11.73 -2.10 7.96
C ALA A 376 -13.22 -2.43 8.19
N ARG A 377 -13.92 -1.58 8.95
CA ARG A 377 -15.33 -1.76 9.29
C ARG A 377 -16.23 -1.63 8.05
N LEU A 378 -15.93 -0.66 7.19
CA LEU A 378 -16.69 -0.42 5.95
C LEU A 378 -16.57 -1.60 4.98
N VAL A 379 -15.34 -2.07 4.74
CA VAL A 379 -15.10 -3.23 3.87
C VAL A 379 -15.71 -4.50 4.46
N GLU A 380 -15.52 -4.75 5.76
CA GLU A 380 -16.09 -5.93 6.40
C GLU A 380 -17.61 -5.98 6.27
N ALA A 381 -18.29 -4.87 6.56
CA ALA A 381 -19.75 -4.77 6.49
C ALA A 381 -20.28 -4.94 5.06
N ALA A 382 -19.60 -4.37 4.06
CA ALA A 382 -20.00 -4.48 2.66
C ALA A 382 -19.87 -5.93 2.13
N VAL A 383 -18.81 -6.63 2.52
CA VAL A 383 -18.47 -7.95 1.98
C VAL A 383 -19.28 -9.07 2.62
N ARG A 384 -19.54 -9.01 3.94
CA ARG A 384 -20.08 -10.12 4.72
C ARG A 384 -21.33 -10.76 4.11
N ASP A 385 -22.38 -9.96 3.91
CA ASP A 385 -23.68 -10.50 3.47
C ASP A 385 -23.61 -11.04 2.03
N HIS A 386 -22.77 -10.44 1.17
CA HIS A 386 -22.52 -10.92 -0.19
C HIS A 386 -21.76 -12.25 -0.20
N PHE A 387 -20.79 -12.42 0.70
CA PHE A 387 -20.00 -13.62 0.79
C PHE A 387 -20.82 -14.80 1.32
N ASP A 388 -21.69 -14.56 2.31
CA ASP A 388 -22.64 -15.56 2.82
C ASP A 388 -23.58 -16.05 1.70
N HIS A 389 -24.07 -15.14 0.85
CA HIS A 389 -24.88 -15.49 -0.30
C HIS A 389 -24.10 -16.30 -1.35
N TRP A 390 -22.87 -15.89 -1.65
CA TRP A 390 -22.01 -16.57 -2.62
C TRP A 390 -21.69 -18.02 -2.18
N LEU A 391 -21.37 -18.23 -0.90
CA LEU A 391 -21.14 -19.59 -0.35
C LEU A 391 -22.40 -20.47 -0.44
N SER A 392 -23.57 -19.87 -0.15
CA SER A 392 -24.85 -20.60 -0.16
C SER A 392 -25.36 -20.90 -1.57
N ALA A 393 -24.92 -20.15 -2.59
CA ALA A 393 -25.35 -20.30 -3.97
C ALA A 393 -24.79 -21.55 -4.66
N ASP A 394 -23.61 -22.04 -4.22
CA ASP A 394 -22.98 -23.27 -4.74
C ASP A 394 -22.42 -24.10 -3.57
N PRO A 395 -23.26 -24.94 -2.92
CA PRO A 395 -22.84 -25.71 -1.74
C PRO A 395 -21.76 -26.74 -2.04
N GLN A 396 -21.72 -27.30 -3.26
CA GLN A 396 -20.74 -28.31 -3.64
C GLN A 396 -19.35 -27.69 -3.72
N THR A 397 -19.20 -26.61 -4.49
CA THR A 397 -17.93 -25.88 -4.58
C THR A 397 -17.52 -25.30 -3.23
N SER A 398 -18.46 -24.75 -2.47
CA SER A 398 -18.15 -24.19 -1.16
C SER A 398 -17.63 -25.24 -0.19
N ARG A 399 -18.14 -26.48 -0.25
CA ARG A 399 -17.61 -27.58 0.56
C ARG A 399 -16.16 -27.92 0.21
N THR A 400 -15.82 -27.96 -1.07
CA THR A 400 -14.42 -28.13 -1.53
C THR A 400 -13.51 -27.04 -0.97
N LEU A 401 -13.96 -25.78 -1.00
CA LEU A 401 -13.22 -24.66 -0.42
C LEU A 401 -13.04 -24.82 1.11
N LEU A 402 -14.10 -25.20 1.83
CA LEU A 402 -14.03 -25.46 3.27
C LEU A 402 -13.05 -26.58 3.61
N ASP A 403 -13.06 -27.68 2.84
CA ASP A 403 -12.12 -28.80 3.03
C ASP A 403 -10.67 -28.34 2.85
N ARG A 404 -10.37 -27.57 1.79
CA ARG A 404 -9.02 -27.04 1.58
C ARG A 404 -8.57 -26.11 2.70
N ILE A 405 -9.44 -25.22 3.16
CA ILE A 405 -9.13 -24.31 4.27
C ILE A 405 -8.93 -25.08 5.58
N ALA A 406 -9.73 -26.11 5.83
CA ALA A 406 -9.61 -26.97 7.00
C ALA A 406 -8.27 -27.72 7.03
N GLU A 407 -7.84 -28.28 5.90
CA GLU A 407 -6.55 -28.96 5.77
C GLU A 407 -5.38 -28.04 6.16
N ARG A 408 -5.40 -26.79 5.68
CA ARG A 408 -4.39 -25.78 6.05
C ARG A 408 -4.41 -25.45 7.54
N ALA A 409 -5.59 -25.23 8.10
CA ALA A 409 -5.74 -24.94 9.52
C ALA A 409 -5.22 -26.08 10.40
N GLU A 410 -5.52 -27.34 10.03
CA GLU A 410 -5.05 -28.55 10.69
C GLU A 410 -3.52 -28.70 10.57
N GLU A 411 -2.95 -28.43 9.39
CA GLU A 411 -1.50 -28.47 9.19
C GLU A 411 -0.78 -27.42 10.04
N ARG A 412 -1.28 -26.19 10.07
CA ARG A 412 -0.75 -25.11 10.93
C ARG A 412 -0.78 -25.53 12.40
N GLN A 413 -1.87 -26.13 12.86
CA GLN A 413 -1.98 -26.64 14.23
C GLN A 413 -0.98 -27.77 14.51
N ARG A 414 -0.83 -28.73 13.58
CA ARG A 414 0.13 -29.83 13.69
C ARG A 414 1.56 -29.30 13.78
N ARG A 415 1.95 -28.35 12.92
CA ARG A 415 3.27 -27.69 12.95
C ARG A 415 3.50 -26.95 14.27
N ARG A 416 2.49 -26.26 14.80
CA ARG A 416 2.55 -25.60 16.11
C ARG A 416 2.74 -26.62 17.24
N GLN A 417 1.97 -27.69 17.27
CA GLN A 417 2.08 -28.75 18.28
C GLN A 417 3.46 -29.42 18.25
N GLN A 418 4.01 -29.70 17.06
CA GLN A 418 5.36 -30.24 16.92
C GLN A 418 6.43 -29.29 17.49
N ARG A 419 6.35 -27.99 17.18
CA ARG A 419 7.27 -26.97 17.75
C ARG A 419 7.13 -26.87 19.26
N GLU A 420 5.91 -26.92 19.79
CA GLU A 420 5.66 -26.89 21.24
C GLU A 420 6.17 -28.16 21.93
N MET A 421 5.97 -29.35 21.34
CA MET A 421 6.53 -30.60 21.87
C MET A 421 8.06 -30.61 21.84
N ALA A 422 8.69 -30.14 20.76
CA ALA A 422 10.14 -30.00 20.67
C ALA A 422 10.70 -29.04 21.74
N ARG A 423 10.03 -27.89 21.96
CA ARG A 423 10.37 -26.96 23.05
C ARG A 423 10.21 -27.60 24.42
N LYS A 424 9.08 -28.27 24.68
CA LYS A 424 8.79 -28.96 25.95
C LYS A 424 9.77 -30.10 26.22
N SER A 425 10.24 -30.81 25.20
CA SER A 425 11.28 -31.85 25.34
C SER A 425 12.62 -31.26 25.79
N ALA A 426 12.96 -30.04 25.35
CA ALA A 426 14.19 -29.34 25.75
C ALA A 426 14.11 -28.68 27.15
N THR A 427 12.91 -28.30 27.61
CA THR A 427 12.72 -27.65 28.93
C THR A 427 12.23 -28.57 30.04
N ARG A 428 12.01 -29.86 29.76
CA ARG A 428 11.70 -30.82 30.82
C ARG A 428 12.97 -31.05 31.64
N LYS A 429 13.19 -30.21 32.67
CA LYS A 429 13.92 -30.64 33.88
C LYS A 429 13.38 -32.02 34.19
N LEU A 430 14.22 -33.06 34.15
CA LEU A 430 13.88 -34.37 34.69
C LEU A 430 13.37 -34.09 36.10
N ARG A 431 12.04 -34.09 36.31
CA ARG A 431 11.51 -34.30 37.64
C ARG A 431 11.90 -35.74 37.93
N LEU A 432 13.00 -35.90 38.68
CA LEU A 432 13.41 -37.17 39.23
C LEU A 432 12.13 -37.85 39.77
N PRO A 433 11.79 -39.06 39.30
CA PRO A 433 10.58 -39.75 39.74
C PRO A 433 10.53 -39.76 41.25
N GLY A 434 9.35 -39.59 41.87
CA GLY A 434 9.19 -39.46 43.33
C GLY A 434 9.69 -40.65 44.17
N LYS A 435 10.29 -41.65 43.53
CA LYS A 435 10.96 -42.80 44.13
C LYS A 435 12.45 -42.60 44.37
N LEU A 436 13.14 -41.73 43.60
CA LEU A 436 14.55 -41.47 43.83
C LEU A 436 14.73 -40.66 45.12
N ALA A 437 15.54 -41.17 46.03
CA ALA A 437 15.96 -40.46 47.22
C ALA A 437 17.42 -40.02 47.07
N ASP A 438 17.61 -38.80 46.58
CA ASP A 438 18.94 -38.27 46.25
C ASP A 438 19.82 -37.99 47.48
N CYS A 439 21.14 -37.95 47.28
CA CYS A 439 22.12 -37.48 48.27
C CYS A 439 22.28 -35.95 48.23
N THR A 440 22.86 -35.35 49.27
CA THR A 440 22.98 -33.88 49.36
C THR A 440 24.22 -33.32 48.66
N ARG A 441 25.17 -34.17 48.24
CA ARG A 441 26.37 -33.74 47.52
C ARG A 441 26.09 -33.59 46.02
N ASP A 442 26.25 -32.37 45.51
CA ASP A 442 26.03 -32.01 44.09
C ASP A 442 27.23 -32.36 43.16
N ALA A 443 27.96 -33.45 43.43
CA ALA A 443 29.09 -33.88 42.61
C ALA A 443 29.11 -35.41 42.44
N ALA A 444 29.30 -35.90 41.21
CA ALA A 444 29.30 -37.33 40.91
C ALA A 444 30.48 -38.12 41.54
N GLN A 445 31.56 -37.42 41.89
CA GLN A 445 32.76 -38.06 42.43
C GLN A 445 32.63 -38.25 43.94
N GLY A 446 32.72 -39.50 44.39
CA GLY A 446 32.50 -39.87 45.79
C GLY A 446 31.03 -39.97 46.19
N THR A 447 30.12 -40.12 45.22
CA THR A 447 28.71 -40.46 45.44
C THR A 447 28.41 -41.85 44.90
N GLU A 448 27.44 -42.52 45.52
CA GLU A 448 27.02 -43.87 45.16
C GLU A 448 25.50 -43.91 44.93
N ILE A 449 25.03 -44.80 44.05
CA ILE A 449 23.60 -45.06 43.83
C ILE A 449 23.29 -46.54 44.06
N PHE A 450 22.25 -46.82 44.84
CA PHE A 450 21.81 -48.18 45.17
C PHE A 450 20.46 -48.46 44.54
N LEU A 451 20.40 -49.46 43.66
CA LEU A 451 19.15 -49.91 43.04
C LEU A 451 18.56 -51.07 43.86
N VAL A 452 17.36 -50.89 44.40
CA VAL A 452 16.70 -51.86 45.27
C VAL A 452 15.31 -52.23 44.77
N GLU A 453 14.86 -53.44 45.09
CA GLU A 453 13.56 -53.95 44.67
C GLU A 453 12.43 -53.46 45.59
N GLY A 454 11.57 -52.61 45.03
CA GLY A 454 10.32 -52.18 45.67
C GLY A 454 10.47 -51.22 46.86
N ASP A 455 9.34 -50.69 47.32
CA ASP A 455 9.33 -49.65 48.34
C ASP A 455 9.70 -50.18 49.74
N SER A 456 9.59 -51.51 49.96
CA SER A 456 9.97 -52.15 51.23
C SER A 456 11.48 -52.14 51.47
N ALA A 457 12.28 -52.60 50.49
CA ALA A 457 13.73 -52.52 50.57
C ALA A 457 14.22 -51.06 50.48
N GLY A 458 13.56 -50.25 49.65
CA GLY A 458 13.81 -48.81 49.53
C GLY A 458 13.61 -48.04 50.82
N GLY A 459 12.59 -48.36 51.62
CA GLY A 459 12.34 -47.72 52.91
C GLY A 459 13.49 -47.94 53.90
N SER A 460 13.93 -49.18 54.07
CA SER A 460 15.05 -49.53 54.95
C SER A 460 16.38 -48.95 54.44
N ALA A 461 16.66 -49.06 53.13
CA ALA A 461 17.87 -48.49 52.53
C ALA A 461 17.92 -46.96 52.68
N LYS A 462 16.79 -46.27 52.48
CA LYS A 462 16.68 -44.80 52.63
C LYS A 462 16.90 -44.34 54.07
N GLN A 463 16.54 -45.15 55.05
CA GLN A 463 16.74 -44.84 56.47
C GLN A 463 18.19 -45.07 56.92
N ALA A 464 18.86 -46.08 56.36
CA ALA A 464 20.22 -46.46 56.73
C ALA A 464 21.34 -45.73 55.95
N ARG A 465 21.02 -45.15 54.80
CA ARG A 465 22.01 -44.50 53.92
C ARG A 465 22.73 -43.33 54.59
N ASP A 466 23.97 -43.10 54.17
CA ASP A 466 24.60 -41.78 54.34
C ASP A 466 23.95 -40.79 53.37
N ARG A 467 23.20 -39.82 53.93
CA ARG A 467 22.48 -38.82 53.13
C ARG A 467 23.41 -37.88 52.37
N GLU A 468 24.67 -37.75 52.80
CA GLU A 468 25.61 -36.87 52.12
C GLU A 468 26.05 -37.45 50.78
N THR A 469 26.27 -38.76 50.70
CA THR A 469 26.97 -39.39 49.57
C THR A 469 26.19 -40.48 48.84
N GLN A 470 25.11 -41.03 49.42
CA GLN A 470 24.42 -42.20 48.86
C GLN A 470 22.99 -41.89 48.43
N ALA A 471 22.64 -42.20 47.18
CA ALA A 471 21.27 -42.12 46.66
C ALA A 471 20.63 -43.52 46.54
N ILE A 472 19.31 -43.62 46.71
CA ILE A 472 18.52 -44.86 46.56
C ILE A 472 17.51 -44.70 45.43
#